data_AF-A0A925JV18-F1
#
_entry.id   AF-A0A925JV18-F1
#
_cell.length_a   1.000
_cell.length_b   1.000
_cell.length_c   1.000
_cell.angle_alpha   90.00
_cell.angle_beta   90.00
_cell.angle_gamma   90.00
#
_symmetry.space_group_name_H-M   'P 1'
#
loop_
_entity.id
_entity.type
_entity.pdbx_description
1 polymer ?
#
loop_
_entity_poly.entity_id
_entity_poly.type
_entity_poly.pdbx_seq_one_letter_code
_entity_poly.pdbx_strand_id
1 'polypeptide(L)' 'MCGISGIISREAITHEDAARVAAMSRALTHRGPDDAGDYRSRHVALASRRLSII' A
#
# COMPACT_ATOMS: atom_id res chain seq x y z
N MET A 1 4.74 10.91 -10.39
CA MET A 1 4.95 9.46 -10.38
C MET A 1 3.99 8.87 -9.34
N CYS A 2 3.75 7.56 -9.27
CA CYS A 2 2.96 7.00 -8.17
C CYS A 2 3.80 5.97 -7.40
N GLY A 3 3.43 5.71 -6.15
CA GLY A 3 3.98 4.65 -5.32
C GLY A 3 2.99 3.49 -5.21
N ILE A 4 3.47 2.26 -5.26
CA ILE A 4 2.66 1.06 -5.00
C ILE A 4 3.49 0.16 -4.07
N SER A 5 2.85 -0.41 -3.07
CA SER A 5 3.46 -1.33 -2.10
C SER A 5 2.45 -2.40 -1.71
N GLY A 6 2.90 -3.61 -1.39
CA GLY A 6 2.00 -4.65 -0.92
C GLY A 6 2.68 -5.96 -0.57
N ILE A 7 1.88 -6.86 -0.01
CA ILE A 7 2.22 -8.24 0.35
C ILE A 7 1.18 -9.16 -0.29
N ILE A 8 1.68 -10.21 -0.95
CA ILE A 8 0.88 -11.33 -1.45
C ILE A 8 1.36 -12.57 -0.71
N SER A 9 0.43 -13.31 -0.12
CA SER A 9 0.73 -14.47 0.71
C SER A 9 -0.20 -15.64 0.40
N ARG A 10 0.31 -16.88 0.55
CA ARG A 10 -0.54 -18.09 0.49
C ARG A 10 -1.36 -18.24 1.77
N GLU A 11 -0.80 -17.79 2.89
CA GLU A 11 -1.50 -17.68 4.16
C GLU A 11 -2.47 -16.49 4.17
N ALA A 12 -3.34 -16.44 5.18
CA ALA A 12 -4.23 -15.32 5.37
C ALA A 12 -3.45 -14.08 5.82
N ILE A 13 -3.68 -12.94 5.17
CA ILE A 13 -3.07 -11.66 5.53
C ILE A 13 -3.46 -11.29 6.95
N THR A 14 -2.46 -11.13 7.80
CA THR A 14 -2.62 -10.74 9.19
C THR A 14 -2.83 -9.23 9.34
N HIS A 15 -3.17 -8.80 10.54
CA HIS A 15 -3.20 -7.37 10.85
C HIS A 15 -1.79 -6.76 10.81
N GLU A 16 -0.76 -7.53 11.16
CA GLU A 16 0.64 -7.07 11.10
C GLU A 16 1.10 -6.86 9.67
N ASP A 17 0.73 -7.75 8.74
CA ASP A 17 1.01 -7.58 7.31
C ASP A 17 0.39 -6.29 6.77
N ALA A 18 -0.86 -6.00 7.15
CA ALA A 18 -1.52 -4.75 6.77
C ALA A 18 -0.79 -3.52 7.35
N ALA A 19 -0.34 -3.58 8.61
CA ALA A 19 0.44 -2.51 9.22
C ALA A 19 1.79 -2.30 8.53
N ARG A 20 2.46 -3.38 8.11
CA ARG A 20 3.71 -3.33 7.33
C ARG A 20 3.48 -2.69 5.96
N VAL A 21 2.42 -3.07 5.24
CA VAL A 21 2.05 -2.43 3.96
C VAL A 21 1.76 -0.94 4.14
N ALA A 22 1.07 -0.55 5.22
CA ALA A 22 0.84 0.86 5.53
C ALA A 22 2.17 1.61 5.78
N ALA A 23 3.13 0.99 6.48
CA ALA A 23 4.46 1.58 6.68
C ALA A 23 5.25 1.71 5.38
N MET A 24 5.21 0.70 4.51
CA MET A 24 5.82 0.75 3.16
C MET A 24 5.21 1.90 2.34
N SER A 25 3.88 2.04 2.35
CA SER A 25 3.18 3.15 1.70
C SER A 25 3.63 4.51 2.22
N ARG A 26 3.81 4.67 3.54
CA ARG A 26 4.35 5.91 4.14
C ARG A 26 5.74 6.25 3.64
N ALA A 27 6.63 5.28 3.48
CA ALA A 27 7.97 5.52 2.94
C ALA A 27 7.93 6.03 1.48
N LEU A 28 6.87 5.70 0.73
CA LEU A 28 6.68 6.11 -0.67
C LEU A 28 5.93 7.45 -0.82
N THR A 29 5.66 8.19 0.26
CA THR A 29 4.92 9.48 0.20
C THR A 29 5.52 10.46 -0.81
N HIS A 30 6.84 10.55 -0.89
CA HIS A 30 7.54 11.44 -1.82
C HIS A 30 7.24 11.15 -3.30
N ARG A 31 6.76 9.95 -3.63
CA ARG A 31 6.35 9.61 -5.01
C ARG A 31 4.94 10.07 -5.33
N GLY A 32 4.04 10.12 -4.36
CA GLY A 32 2.63 10.47 -4.54
C GLY A 32 2.07 11.13 -3.27
N PRO A 33 2.28 12.45 -3.12
CA PRO A 33 1.86 13.20 -1.94
C PRO A 33 0.38 13.60 -1.93
N ASP A 34 -0.31 13.48 -3.07
CA ASP A 34 -1.65 14.06 -3.24
C ASP A 34 -2.76 13.16 -2.67
N ASP A 35 -2.60 11.84 -2.77
CA ASP A 35 -3.59 10.89 -2.26
C ASP A 35 -2.95 9.55 -1.85
N ALA A 36 -3.64 8.83 -0.97
CA ALA A 36 -3.25 7.50 -0.50
C ALA A 36 -4.47 6.58 -0.43
N GLY A 37 -4.29 5.33 -0.85
CA GLY A 37 -5.32 4.30 -0.75
C GLY A 37 -4.73 2.96 -0.33
N ASP A 38 -5.54 2.13 0.31
CA ASP A 38 -5.18 0.76 0.65
C ASP A 38 -6.31 -0.21 0.31
N TYR A 39 -5.94 -1.47 0.09
CA TYR A 39 -6.84 -2.56 -0.19
C TYR A 39 -6.36 -3.82 0.53
N ARG A 40 -7.30 -4.54 1.15
CA ARG A 40 -7.01 -5.79 1.85
C ARG A 40 -8.03 -6.86 1.48
N SER A 41 -7.53 -8.05 1.23
CA SER A 41 -8.30 -9.29 1.05
C SER A 41 -7.64 -10.43 1.83
N ARG A 42 -8.17 -11.66 1.71
CA ARG A 42 -7.65 -12.83 2.41
C ARG A 42 -6.16 -13.06 2.16
N HIS A 43 -5.67 -12.85 0.93
CA HIS A 43 -4.30 -13.24 0.52
C HIS A 43 -3.46 -12.06 0.04
N VAL A 44 -4.01 -10.85 0.06
CA VAL A 44 -3.36 -9.67 -0.50
C VAL A 44 -3.61 -8.46 0.41
N ALA A 45 -2.55 -7.70 0.68
CA ALA A 45 -2.63 -6.32 1.16
C ALA A 45 -1.85 -5.42 0.19
N LEU A 46 -2.49 -4.37 -0.32
CA LEU A 46 -1.93 -3.41 -1.26
C LEU A 46 -2.15 -2.00 -0.73
N ALA A 47 -1.25 -1.10 -1.09
CA ALA A 47 -1.41 0.33 -0.87
C ALA A 47 -0.81 1.12 -2.03
N SER A 48 -1.40 2.28 -2.30
CA SER A 48 -1.02 3.21 -3.36
C SER A 48 -0.79 4.62 -2.82
N ARG A 49 0.12 5.34 -3.47
CA ARG A 49 0.41 6.77 -3.30
C ARG A 49 0.28 7.45 -4.65
N ARG A 50 -0.66 8.38 -4.79
CA ARG A 50 -0.97 9.04 -6.07
C ARG A 50 -0.28 10.39 -6.14
N LEU A 51 0.39 10.67 -7.27
CA LEU A 51 0.59 12.03 -7.75
C LEU A 51 -0.44 12.27 -8.85
N SER A 52 -1.33 13.23 -8.61
CA SER A 52 -2.47 13.58 -9.44
C SER A 52 -2.03 14.55 -10.52
N ILE A 53 -1.65 14.02 -11.68
CA ILE A 53 -1.19 14.81 -12.84
C ILE A 53 -2.21 14.88 -13.99
N ILE A 54 -3.31 14.14 -13.85
CA ILE A 54 -4.53 14.14 -14.68
C ILE A 54 -5.72 14.01 -13.74
#